data_AF-A0A916QIB1-F1
#
_entry.id   AF-A0A916QIB1-F1
#
_cell.length_a   1.000
_cell.length_b   1.000
_cell.length_c   1.000
_cell.angle_alpha   90.00
_cell.angle_beta   90.00
_cell.angle_gamma   90.00
#
_symmetry.space_group_name_H-M   'P 1'
#
loop_
_entity.id
_entity.type
_entity.pdbx_description
1 polymer ?
#
loop_
_entity_poly.entity_id
_entity_poly.type
_entity_poly.pdbx_seq_one_letter_code
_entity_poly.pdbx_strand_id
1 'polypeptide(L)'
;MMRILFVCTGNTCRSPMAEAIFNHMAKQAGIAAEARSVGVAALTGTPMSDKSQKALKDRGISAEHRSKLLSEEDIAWADLILTMTIGHKRAVIEQYPDAIDKVYALKEYTRDDLELRRHLEERESLIAGMQLSIAANQPLDERDKERLLELEQLLPNFDIADPFGGDQRVYDHCAVEIEEELKRLIDKLQGSANGLYEGSAGEKLSGIESEHLPESGDMHLPGTEDEHRLGTEDEYQSGAENNHLPDAGDGNEQNMESGEGGEKQDPS
;
A
#
# COMPACT_ATOMS: atom_id res chain seq x y z
N MET A 1 -3.82 20.55 16.56
CA MET A 1 -4.79 19.46 16.42
C MET A 1 -4.38 18.69 15.19
N MET A 2 -4.22 17.37 15.28
CA MET A 2 -3.78 16.54 14.16
C MET A 2 -4.97 16.25 13.23
N ARG A 3 -4.77 16.43 11.92
CA ARG A 3 -5.81 16.28 10.90
C ARG A 3 -5.57 15.02 10.08
N ILE A 4 -6.47 14.06 10.18
CA ILE A 4 -6.37 12.76 9.51
C ILE A 4 -7.41 12.64 8.39
N LEU A 5 -6.98 12.24 7.20
CA LEU A 5 -7.87 12.05 6.06
C LEU A 5 -7.96 10.58 5.68
N PHE A 6 -9.15 9.99 5.81
CA PHE A 6 -9.41 8.61 5.39
C PHE A 6 -9.85 8.54 3.92
N VAL A 7 -9.25 7.65 3.14
CA VAL A 7 -9.51 7.54 1.69
C VAL A 7 -9.92 6.13 1.29
N CYS A 8 -11.04 6.00 0.58
CA CYS A 8 -11.43 4.76 -0.11
C CYS A 8 -11.85 5.05 -1.56
N THR A 9 -12.58 4.15 -2.22
CA THR A 9 -13.02 4.34 -3.61
C THR A 9 -14.14 5.37 -3.70
N GLY A 10 -15.34 5.01 -3.21
CA GLY A 10 -16.56 5.79 -3.41
C GLY A 10 -16.93 6.72 -2.25
N ASN A 11 -16.22 6.66 -1.13
CA ASN A 11 -16.52 7.39 0.10
C ASN A 11 -17.95 7.19 0.64
N THR A 12 -18.44 5.94 0.57
CA THR A 12 -19.78 5.55 1.04
C THR A 12 -19.78 4.40 2.04
N CYS A 13 -18.65 3.69 2.19
CA CYS A 13 -18.54 2.51 3.08
C CYS A 13 -17.35 2.62 4.04
N ARG A 14 -16.15 2.22 3.60
CA ARG A 14 -14.96 2.09 4.45
C ARG A 14 -14.48 3.40 5.07
N SER A 15 -14.13 4.41 4.27
CA SER A 15 -13.59 5.67 4.80
C SER A 15 -14.57 6.47 5.68
N PRO A 16 -15.89 6.52 5.40
CA PRO A 16 -16.84 7.12 6.32
C PRO A 16 -16.99 6.37 7.65
N MET A 17 -16.93 5.03 7.63
CA MET A 17 -16.90 4.26 8.88
C MET A 17 -15.64 4.57 9.68
N ALA A 18 -14.48 4.62 9.03
CA ALA A 18 -13.21 4.95 9.67
C ALA A 18 -13.23 6.36 10.30
N GLU A 19 -13.73 7.37 9.58
CA GLU A 19 -13.89 8.74 10.10
C GLU A 19 -14.76 8.77 11.35
N ALA A 20 -15.96 8.19 11.29
CA ALA A 20 -16.91 8.22 12.40
C ALA A 20 -16.38 7.47 13.64
N ILE A 21 -15.78 6.30 13.44
CA ILE A 21 -15.18 5.50 14.52
C ILE A 21 -13.98 6.24 15.12
N PHE A 22 -13.08 6.76 14.29
CA PHE A 22 -11.90 7.47 14.77
C PHE A 22 -12.29 8.71 15.57
N ASN A 23 -13.17 9.57 15.04
CA ASN A 23 -13.59 10.79 15.74
C ASN A 23 -14.28 10.48 17.08
N HIS A 24 -15.05 9.39 17.15
CA HIS A 24 -15.64 8.92 18.40
C HIS A 24 -14.57 8.50 19.41
N MET A 25 -13.61 7.66 19.00
CA MET A 25 -12.53 7.17 19.85
C MET A 25 -11.58 8.28 20.28
N ALA A 26 -11.21 9.18 19.36
CA ALA A 26 -10.34 10.32 19.62
C ALA A 26 -10.93 11.23 20.72
N LYS A 27 -12.25 11.49 20.64
CA LYS A 27 -12.97 12.25 21.66
C LYS A 27 -12.99 11.53 23.01
N GLN A 28 -13.22 10.22 23.04
CA GLN A 28 -13.19 9.42 24.27
C GLN A 28 -11.79 9.39 24.91
N ALA A 29 -10.75 9.29 24.09
CA ALA A 29 -9.36 9.28 24.50
C ALA A 29 -8.80 10.66 24.85
N GLY A 30 -9.55 11.75 24.59
CA GLY A 30 -9.14 13.12 24.85
C GLY A 30 -7.96 13.60 24.01
N ILE A 31 -7.71 12.97 22.85
CA ILE A 31 -6.62 13.37 21.96
C ILE A 31 -7.06 14.54 21.08
N ALA A 32 -6.15 15.50 20.85
CA ALA A 32 -6.39 16.65 19.97
C ALA A 32 -6.21 16.26 18.49
N ALA A 33 -7.08 15.37 17.99
CA ALA A 33 -7.10 14.93 16.60
C ALA A 33 -8.53 14.97 16.04
N GLU A 34 -8.64 15.25 14.74
CA GLU A 34 -9.88 15.19 13.98
C GLU A 34 -9.67 14.46 12.66
N ALA A 35 -10.70 13.78 12.18
CA ALA A 35 -10.71 13.12 10.90
C ALA A 35 -11.80 13.60 9.96
N ARG A 36 -11.49 13.53 8.66
CA ARG A 36 -12.41 13.65 7.53
C ARG A 36 -12.26 12.43 6.63
N SER A 37 -13.21 12.18 5.75
CA SER A 37 -13.09 11.14 4.72
C SER A 37 -13.45 11.63 3.32
N VAL A 38 -12.79 11.04 2.34
CA VAL A 38 -13.01 11.28 0.90
C VAL A 38 -12.83 9.99 0.12
N GLY A 39 -13.06 10.05 -1.19
CA GLY A 39 -12.85 8.94 -2.10
C GLY A 39 -12.16 9.35 -3.38
N VAL A 40 -11.32 8.47 -3.92
CA VAL A 40 -10.58 8.71 -5.18
C VAL A 40 -11.48 8.68 -6.42
N ALA A 41 -12.67 8.08 -6.31
CA ALA A 41 -13.65 7.97 -7.39
C ALA A 41 -15.08 8.15 -6.85
N ALA A 42 -15.26 9.09 -5.91
CA ALA A 42 -16.55 9.31 -5.27
C ALA A 42 -17.50 10.15 -6.13
N LEU A 43 -18.76 9.73 -6.19
CA LEU A 43 -19.86 10.59 -6.62
C LEU A 43 -20.28 11.47 -5.44
N THR A 44 -19.97 12.77 -5.49
CA THR A 44 -20.20 13.71 -4.37
C THR A 44 -21.69 13.80 -3.98
N GLY A 45 -21.96 13.89 -2.67
CA GLY A 45 -23.31 14.05 -2.12
C GLY A 45 -24.08 12.76 -1.89
N THR A 46 -23.49 11.60 -2.18
CA THR A 46 -24.10 10.29 -1.92
C THR A 46 -24.10 10.03 -0.41
N PRO A 47 -25.22 9.58 0.19
CA PRO A 47 -25.22 9.19 1.60
C PRO A 47 -24.32 7.97 1.83
N MET A 48 -23.89 7.78 3.08
CA MET A 48 -23.27 6.53 3.50
C MET A 48 -24.22 5.35 3.25
N SER A 49 -23.68 4.20 2.85
CA SER A 49 -24.43 2.95 2.73
C SER A 49 -25.23 2.65 4.00
N ASP A 50 -26.49 2.22 3.85
CA ASP A 50 -27.35 1.87 4.98
C ASP A 50 -26.73 0.78 5.88
N LYS A 51 -25.98 -0.16 5.29
CA LYS A 51 -25.28 -1.22 6.03
C LYS A 51 -24.10 -0.68 6.83
N SER A 52 -23.38 0.31 6.30
CA SER A 52 -22.35 1.04 7.04
C SER A 52 -22.94 1.90 8.16
N GLN A 53 -24.06 2.58 7.92
CA GLN A 53 -24.78 3.33 8.95
C GLN A 53 -25.25 2.38 10.08
N LYS A 54 -25.76 1.20 9.71
CA LYS A 54 -26.15 0.17 10.69
C LYS A 54 -24.94 -0.33 11.50
N ALA A 55 -23.82 -0.62 10.85
CA ALA A 55 -22.60 -1.08 11.53
C ALA A 55 -22.06 -0.03 12.53
N LEU A 56 -22.20 1.28 12.23
CA LEU A 56 -21.89 2.36 13.16
C LEU A 56 -22.90 2.44 14.31
N LYS A 57 -24.20 2.34 14.00
CA LYS A 57 -25.27 2.39 15.00
C LYS A 57 -25.14 1.26 16.03
N ASP A 58 -24.78 0.07 15.59
CA ASP A 58 -24.56 -1.09 16.46
C ASP A 58 -23.35 -0.87 17.42
N ARG A 59 -22.48 0.11 17.13
CA ARG A 59 -21.40 0.60 18.00
C ARG A 59 -21.79 1.84 18.82
N GLY A 60 -23.05 2.26 18.79
CA GLY A 60 -23.51 3.48 19.46
C GLY A 60 -23.05 4.78 18.80
N ILE A 61 -22.60 4.72 17.55
CA ILE A 61 -22.10 5.88 16.80
C ILE A 61 -23.17 6.31 15.79
N SER A 62 -23.52 7.59 15.81
CA SER A 62 -24.34 8.23 14.80
C SER A 62 -23.50 9.26 14.06
N ALA A 63 -23.49 9.19 12.74
CA ALA A 63 -22.75 10.11 11.88
C ALA A 63 -23.61 10.45 10.66
N GLU A 64 -23.79 11.74 10.42
CA GLU A 64 -24.27 12.22 9.13
C GLU A 64 -23.10 12.29 8.18
N HIS A 65 -23.27 11.73 6.98
CA HIS A 65 -22.22 11.69 5.98
C HIS A 65 -22.75 11.98 4.58
N ARG A 66 -21.94 12.68 3.80
CA ARG A 66 -22.12 12.88 2.37
C ARG A 66 -20.77 12.65 1.70
N SER A 67 -20.75 11.77 0.71
CA SER A 67 -19.53 11.44 0.00
C SER A 67 -18.92 12.69 -0.63
N LYS A 68 -17.60 12.75 -0.67
CA LYS A 68 -16.82 13.82 -1.31
C LYS A 68 -15.70 13.21 -2.15
N LEU A 69 -15.54 13.72 -3.37
CA LEU A 69 -14.40 13.41 -4.21
C LEU A 69 -13.14 14.07 -3.63
N LEU A 70 -12.04 13.30 -3.55
CA LEU A 70 -10.75 13.80 -3.10
C LEU A 70 -10.32 15.02 -3.92
N SER A 71 -9.87 16.08 -3.24
CA SER A 71 -9.41 17.32 -3.84
C SER A 71 -8.07 17.80 -3.25
N GLU A 72 -7.40 18.74 -3.93
CA GLU A 72 -6.18 19.39 -3.42
C GLU A 72 -6.38 20.05 -2.05
N GLU A 73 -7.56 20.60 -1.78
CA GLU A 73 -7.89 21.20 -0.48
C GLU A 73 -7.87 20.15 0.63
N ASP A 74 -8.36 18.93 0.36
CA ASP A 74 -8.34 17.84 1.34
C ASP A 74 -6.91 17.38 1.61
N ILE A 75 -6.07 17.29 0.56
CA ILE A 75 -4.65 16.98 0.68
C ILE A 75 -3.93 18.05 1.51
N ALA A 76 -4.17 19.33 1.24
CA ALA A 76 -3.55 20.44 1.98
C ALA A 76 -4.04 20.51 3.43
N TRP A 77 -5.30 20.12 3.68
CA TRP A 77 -5.86 20.06 5.03
C TRP A 77 -5.28 18.92 5.86
N ALA A 78 -4.90 17.79 5.27
CA ALA A 78 -4.44 16.62 6.00
C ALA A 78 -2.98 16.74 6.47
N ASP A 79 -2.74 16.42 7.75
CA ASP A 79 -1.39 16.18 8.28
C ASP A 79 -0.98 14.71 8.05
N LEU A 80 -1.96 13.80 7.99
CA LEU A 80 -1.79 12.37 7.70
C LEU A 80 -2.96 11.87 6.84
N ILE A 81 -2.66 11.10 5.80
CA ILE A 81 -3.63 10.50 4.89
C ILE A 81 -3.55 8.97 5.01
N LEU A 82 -4.67 8.36 5.42
CA LEU A 82 -4.77 6.93 5.65
C LEU A 82 -5.74 6.28 4.66
N THR A 83 -5.21 5.46 3.76
CA THR A 83 -6.00 4.83 2.72
C THR A 83 -6.46 3.43 3.14
N MET A 84 -7.60 2.99 2.61
CA MET A 84 -8.13 1.66 2.94
C MET A 84 -7.41 0.51 2.24
N THR A 85 -6.65 0.81 1.18
CA THR A 85 -5.86 -0.19 0.43
C THR A 85 -4.58 0.44 -0.11
N ILE A 86 -3.61 -0.41 -0.48
CA ILE A 86 -2.40 0.00 -1.22
C ILE A 86 -2.78 0.57 -2.59
N GLY A 87 -3.82 0.02 -3.24
CA GLY A 87 -4.35 0.57 -4.50
C GLY A 87 -4.84 2.01 -4.35
N HIS A 88 -5.53 2.34 -3.25
CA HIS A 88 -5.91 3.72 -2.96
C HIS A 88 -4.68 4.61 -2.67
N LYS A 89 -3.68 4.10 -1.94
CA LYS A 89 -2.41 4.84 -1.70
C LYS A 89 -1.76 5.22 -3.03
N ARG A 90 -1.63 4.25 -3.96
CA ARG A 90 -1.10 4.48 -5.31
C ARG A 90 -1.91 5.53 -6.06
N ALA A 91 -3.24 5.41 -6.10
CA ALA A 91 -4.10 6.38 -6.78
C ALA A 91 -3.95 7.81 -6.23
N VAL A 92 -3.81 7.96 -4.90
CA VAL A 92 -3.58 9.28 -4.28
C VAL A 92 -2.21 9.83 -4.68
N ILE A 93 -1.14 9.04 -4.63
CA ILE A 93 0.22 9.49 -4.97
C ILE A 93 0.34 9.81 -6.46
N GLU A 94 -0.26 9.00 -7.33
CA GLU A 94 -0.30 9.24 -8.78
C GLU A 94 -0.98 10.57 -9.12
N GLN A 95 -2.06 10.92 -8.40
CA GLN A 95 -2.79 12.16 -8.62
C GLN A 95 -2.17 13.35 -7.89
N TYR A 96 -1.55 13.14 -6.73
CA TYR A 96 -0.99 14.17 -5.84
C TYR A 96 0.41 13.76 -5.33
N PRO A 97 1.46 13.84 -6.18
CA PRO A 97 2.79 13.34 -5.85
C PRO A 97 3.43 14.01 -4.62
N ASP A 98 3.12 15.30 -4.40
CA ASP A 98 3.66 16.09 -3.28
C ASP A 98 3.16 15.61 -1.91
N ALA A 99 2.17 14.72 -1.85
CA ALA A 99 1.65 14.16 -0.61
C ALA A 99 2.33 12.84 -0.19
N ILE A 100 3.33 12.36 -0.92
CA ILE A 100 3.93 11.03 -0.74
C ILE A 100 4.44 10.77 0.68
N ASP A 101 4.91 11.82 1.37
CA ASP A 101 5.47 11.79 2.72
C ASP A 101 4.43 11.60 3.83
N LYS A 102 3.14 11.76 3.51
CA LYS A 102 2.04 11.67 4.47
C LYS A 102 0.92 10.72 4.08
N VAL A 103 1.08 9.93 3.02
CA VAL A 103 0.07 8.95 2.55
C VAL A 103 0.52 7.53 2.85
N TYR A 104 -0.29 6.80 3.60
CA TYR A 104 -0.05 5.40 3.97
C TYR A 104 -1.33 4.58 3.87
N ALA A 105 -1.21 3.27 3.64
CA ALA A 105 -2.34 2.39 3.92
C ALA A 105 -2.56 2.29 5.43
N LEU A 106 -3.81 2.19 5.88
CA LEU A 106 -4.14 2.20 7.31
C LEU A 106 -3.36 1.13 8.08
N LYS A 107 -3.42 -0.13 7.64
CA LYS A 107 -2.69 -1.25 8.26
C LYS A 107 -1.18 -1.11 8.18
N GLU A 108 -0.67 -0.53 7.10
CA GLU A 108 0.76 -0.28 6.92
C GLU A 108 1.25 0.73 7.97
N TYR A 109 0.46 1.77 8.25
CA TYR A 109 0.82 2.81 9.21
C TYR A 109 0.68 2.38 10.67
N THR A 110 -0.33 1.58 10.99
CA THR A 110 -0.68 1.20 12.38
C THR A 110 0.13 0.03 12.92
N ARG A 111 0.71 -0.79 12.03
CA ARG A 111 1.54 -1.92 12.41
C ARG A 111 2.98 -1.46 12.59
N ASP A 112 3.46 -1.51 13.83
CA ASP A 112 4.83 -1.16 14.18
C ASP A 112 5.58 -2.43 14.62
N ASP A 113 5.93 -3.24 13.64
CA ASP A 113 6.78 -4.41 13.81
C ASP A 113 8.13 -4.15 13.14
N LEU A 114 9.23 -4.32 13.88
CA LEU A 114 10.58 -3.99 13.40
C LEU A 114 10.98 -4.88 12.21
N GLU A 115 10.58 -6.16 12.23
CA GLU A 115 10.87 -7.10 11.15
C GLU A 115 10.04 -6.74 9.91
N LEU A 116 8.78 -6.38 10.09
CA LEU A 116 7.91 -5.86 9.03
C LEU A 116 8.50 -4.61 8.38
N ARG A 117 8.98 -3.64 9.17
CA ARG A 117 9.63 -2.42 8.64
C ARG A 117 10.86 -2.77 7.81
N ARG A 118 11.72 -3.65 8.32
CA ARG A 118 12.90 -4.13 7.58
C ARG A 118 12.51 -4.78 6.25
N HIS A 119 11.47 -5.61 6.23
CA HIS A 119 10.99 -6.25 5.01
C HIS A 119 10.39 -5.25 4.01
N LEU A 120 9.70 -4.22 4.48
CA LEU A 120 9.16 -3.16 3.63
C LEU A 120 10.28 -2.32 2.99
N GLU A 121 11.27 -1.91 3.79
CA GLU A 121 12.44 -1.16 3.32
C GLU A 121 13.26 -1.97 2.30
N GLU A 122 13.48 -3.25 2.58
CA GLU A 122 14.16 -4.17 1.66
C GLU A 122 13.41 -4.31 0.33
N ARG A 123 12.08 -4.48 0.39
CA ARG A 123 11.22 -4.56 -0.79
C ARG A 123 11.30 -3.27 -1.62
N GLU A 124 11.24 -2.11 -0.98
CA GLU A 124 11.31 -0.82 -1.65
C GLU A 124 12.67 -0.59 -2.32
N SER A 125 13.77 -0.94 -1.65
CA SER A 125 15.11 -0.87 -2.22
C SER A 125 15.24 -1.76 -3.46
N LEU A 126 14.71 -2.99 -3.42
CA LEU A 126 14.73 -3.90 -4.57
C LEU A 126 13.92 -3.34 -5.73
N ILE A 127 12.69 -2.88 -5.48
CA ILE A 127 11.84 -2.29 -6.53
C ILE A 127 12.52 -1.08 -7.17
N ALA A 128 13.13 -0.19 -6.38
CA ALA A 128 13.86 0.97 -6.89
C ALA A 128 15.06 0.56 -7.76
N GLY A 129 15.86 -0.41 -7.29
CA GLY A 129 16.98 -0.96 -8.06
C GLY A 129 16.51 -1.58 -9.38
N MET A 130 15.45 -2.38 -9.36
CA MET A 130 14.87 -2.99 -10.57
C MET A 130 14.35 -1.95 -11.55
N GLN A 131 13.69 -0.88 -11.07
CA GLN A 131 13.23 0.22 -11.91
C GLN A 131 14.38 0.97 -12.57
N LEU A 132 15.49 1.18 -11.86
CA LEU A 132 16.71 1.78 -12.44
C LEU A 132 17.30 0.88 -13.53
N SER A 133 17.38 -0.43 -13.31
CA SER A 133 17.84 -1.39 -14.31
C SER A 133 16.96 -1.38 -15.55
N ILE A 134 15.63 -1.36 -15.39
CA ILE A 134 14.68 -1.24 -16.51
C ILE A 134 14.89 0.06 -17.28
N ALA A 135 15.01 1.19 -16.58
CA ALA A 135 15.24 2.50 -17.19
C ALA A 135 16.59 2.57 -17.94
N ALA A 136 17.59 1.84 -17.46
CA ALA A 136 18.91 1.70 -18.10
C ALA A 136 18.94 0.62 -19.20
N ASN A 137 17.81 -0.02 -19.51
CA ASN A 137 17.72 -1.14 -20.45
C ASN A 137 18.69 -2.30 -20.11
N GLN A 138 18.91 -2.51 -18.81
CA GLN A 138 19.70 -3.61 -18.28
C GLN A 138 18.80 -4.79 -17.91
N PRO A 139 19.31 -6.03 -18.00
CA PRO A 139 18.57 -7.19 -17.49
C PRO A 139 18.38 -7.06 -15.98
N LEU A 140 17.22 -7.48 -15.50
CA LEU A 140 16.94 -7.60 -14.07
C LEU A 140 17.71 -8.78 -13.47
N ASP A 141 18.35 -8.58 -12.31
CA ASP A 141 19.00 -9.66 -11.56
C ASP A 141 17.94 -10.67 -11.09
N GLU A 142 18.17 -11.96 -11.36
CA GLU A 142 17.29 -13.04 -10.89
C GLU A 142 17.26 -13.12 -9.37
N ARG A 143 18.37 -12.80 -8.69
CA ARG A 143 18.43 -12.80 -7.22
C ARG A 143 17.49 -11.76 -6.63
N ASP A 144 17.42 -10.58 -7.23
CA ASP A 144 16.51 -9.51 -6.81
C ASP A 144 15.05 -9.91 -7.01
N LYS A 145 14.74 -10.59 -8.13
CA LYS A 145 13.39 -11.11 -8.39
C LYS A 145 12.99 -12.19 -7.39
N GLU A 146 13.86 -13.16 -7.14
CA GLU A 146 13.63 -14.23 -6.16
C GLU A 146 13.39 -13.63 -4.77
N ARG A 147 14.25 -12.68 -4.37
CA ARG A 147 14.12 -12.03 -3.06
C ARG A 147 12.85 -11.20 -2.93
N LEU A 148 12.44 -10.51 -3.99
CA LEU A 148 11.18 -9.76 -4.04
C LEU A 148 9.99 -10.70 -3.84
N LEU A 149 9.98 -11.86 -4.53
CA LEU A 149 8.91 -12.85 -4.40
C LEU A 149 8.82 -13.44 -2.98
N GLU A 150 9.96 -13.71 -2.33
CA GLU A 150 9.99 -14.14 -0.93
C GLU A 150 9.38 -13.08 0.01
N LEU A 151 9.76 -11.82 -0.17
CA LEU A 151 9.23 -10.71 0.63
C LEU A 151 7.72 -10.56 0.45
N GLU A 152 7.20 -10.72 -0.77
CA GLU A 152 5.75 -10.69 -1.03
C GLU A 152 4.98 -11.77 -0.27
N GLN A 153 5.59 -12.94 -0.02
CA GLN A 153 4.98 -14.01 0.76
C GLN A 153 5.02 -13.76 2.28
N LEU A 154 6.04 -13.05 2.76
CA LEU A 154 6.21 -12.72 4.17
C LEU A 154 5.35 -11.53 4.60
N LEU A 155 5.15 -10.57 3.69
CA LEU A 155 4.41 -9.35 4.00
C LEU A 155 2.90 -9.63 4.15
N PRO A 156 2.26 -9.11 5.20
CA PRO A 156 0.83 -9.26 5.38
C PRO A 156 0.06 -8.44 4.35
N ASN A 157 -1.20 -8.82 4.12
CA ASN A 157 -2.11 -7.98 3.36
C ASN A 157 -2.45 -6.70 4.15
N PHE A 158 -2.11 -5.55 3.58
CA PHE A 158 -2.37 -4.22 4.14
C PHE A 158 -3.74 -3.63 3.75
N ASP A 159 -4.49 -4.33 2.90
CA ASP A 159 -5.81 -3.86 2.47
C ASP A 159 -6.88 -4.17 3.52
N ILE A 160 -7.77 -3.20 3.73
CA ILE A 160 -9.05 -3.38 4.40
C ILE A 160 -10.06 -3.89 3.37
N ALA A 161 -10.67 -5.04 3.66
CA ALA A 161 -11.57 -5.70 2.74
C ALA A 161 -12.76 -4.79 2.37
N ASP A 162 -13.14 -4.77 1.09
CA ASP A 162 -14.26 -3.94 0.63
C ASP A 162 -15.60 -4.63 0.90
N PRO A 163 -16.50 -4.05 1.72
CA PRO A 163 -17.78 -4.67 1.99
C PRO A 163 -18.84 -4.40 0.91
N PHE A 164 -18.54 -3.57 -0.09
CA PHE A 164 -19.51 -3.17 -1.11
C PHE A 164 -20.16 -4.38 -1.80
N GLY A 165 -21.48 -4.34 -2.00
CA GLY A 165 -22.27 -5.44 -2.57
C GLY A 165 -22.53 -6.63 -1.62
N GLY A 166 -21.79 -6.77 -0.52
CA GLY A 166 -21.95 -7.85 0.47
C GLY A 166 -23.19 -7.71 1.35
N ASP A 167 -23.47 -8.74 2.16
CA ASP A 167 -24.53 -8.71 3.18
C ASP A 167 -24.12 -7.91 4.44
N GLN A 168 -25.01 -7.79 5.43
CA GLN A 168 -24.70 -7.02 6.65
C GLN A 168 -23.47 -7.56 7.41
N ARG A 169 -23.24 -8.89 7.41
CA ARG A 169 -22.12 -9.50 8.14
C ARG A 169 -20.79 -9.04 7.57
N VAL A 170 -20.69 -8.93 6.24
CA VAL A 170 -19.47 -8.42 5.58
C VAL A 170 -19.16 -6.97 6.02
N TYR A 171 -20.19 -6.12 6.13
CA TYR A 171 -20.03 -4.75 6.63
C TYR A 171 -19.62 -4.73 8.11
N ASP A 172 -20.22 -5.59 8.93
CA ASP A 172 -19.89 -5.67 10.36
C ASP A 172 -18.43 -6.12 10.55
N HIS A 173 -17.98 -7.11 9.79
CA HIS A 173 -16.58 -7.56 9.78
C HIS A 173 -15.62 -6.47 9.33
N CYS A 174 -15.93 -5.75 8.25
CA CYS A 174 -15.14 -4.61 7.79
C CYS A 174 -15.04 -3.52 8.87
N ALA A 175 -16.15 -3.23 9.57
CA ALA A 175 -16.14 -2.26 10.66
C ALA A 175 -15.32 -2.73 11.86
N VAL A 176 -15.31 -4.04 12.18
CA VAL A 176 -14.44 -4.60 13.24
C VAL A 176 -12.97 -4.44 12.85
N GLU A 177 -12.63 -4.81 11.61
CA GLU A 177 -11.27 -4.69 11.09
C GLU A 177 -10.76 -3.24 11.13
N ILE A 178 -11.59 -2.27 10.70
CA ILE A 178 -11.28 -0.83 10.82
C ILE A 178 -11.08 -0.44 12.28
N GLU A 179 -12.00 -0.84 13.18
CA GLU A 179 -11.94 -0.48 14.59
C GLU A 179 -10.67 -1.01 15.28
N GLU A 180 -10.22 -2.23 14.97
CA GLU A 180 -8.99 -2.80 15.49
C GLU A 180 -7.75 -1.99 15.08
N GLU A 181 -7.65 -1.59 13.81
CA GLU A 181 -6.54 -0.77 13.33
C GLU A 181 -6.62 0.66 13.89
N LEU A 182 -7.82 1.22 14.07
CA LEU A 182 -7.99 2.52 14.71
C LEU A 182 -7.62 2.50 16.20
N LYS A 183 -7.80 1.39 16.92
CA LYS A 183 -7.29 1.25 18.31
C LYS A 183 -5.76 1.41 18.33
N ARG A 184 -5.06 0.70 17.44
CA ARG A 184 -3.60 0.82 17.28
C ARG A 184 -3.18 2.24 16.90
N LEU A 185 -3.94 2.89 16.01
CA LEU A 185 -3.69 4.28 15.64
C LEU A 185 -3.79 5.20 16.86
N ILE A 186 -4.85 5.10 17.67
CA ILE A 186 -5.02 5.91 18.88
C ILE A 186 -3.83 5.69 19.85
N ASP A 187 -3.46 4.43 20.10
CA ASP A 187 -2.32 4.09 20.98
C ASP A 187 -1.02 4.73 20.46
N LYS A 188 -0.76 4.64 19.16
CA LYS A 188 0.42 5.23 18.51
C LYS A 188 0.43 6.76 18.62
N LEU A 189 -0.72 7.42 18.45
CA LEU A 189 -0.85 8.88 18.58
C LEU A 189 -0.64 9.33 20.04
N GLN A 190 -1.12 8.57 21.02
CA GLN A 190 -0.89 8.85 22.43
C GLN A 190 0.57 8.62 22.85
N GLY A 191 1.20 7.56 22.34
CA GLY A 191 2.63 7.28 22.57
C GLY A 191 3.54 8.38 22.02
N SER A 192 3.19 8.94 20.87
CA SER A 192 3.89 10.10 20.28
C SER A 192 3.67 11.39 21.09
N ALA A 193 2.45 11.61 21.61
CA ALA A 193 2.13 12.78 22.44
C ALA A 193 2.81 12.76 23.82
N ASN A 194 3.08 11.58 24.37
CA ASN A 194 3.71 11.40 25.68
C ASN A 194 5.25 11.28 25.62
N GLY A 195 5.88 11.43 24.44
CA GLY A 195 7.33 11.31 24.28
C GLY A 195 7.87 9.90 24.53
N LEU A 196 7.02 8.87 24.45
CA LEU A 196 7.40 7.47 24.70
C LEU A 196 7.76 6.70 23.43
N TYR A 197 7.62 7.34 22.26
CA TYR A 197 8.08 6.82 20.97
C TYR A 197 9.13 7.78 20.38
N GLU A 198 10.39 7.61 20.79
CA GLU A 198 11.54 8.01 19.96
C GLU A 198 11.76 6.89 18.92
N GLY A 199 10.92 6.90 17.88
CA GLY A 199 11.00 5.99 16.75
C GLY A 199 10.78 6.79 15.48
N SER A 200 11.86 7.04 14.76
CA SER A 200 12.02 7.90 13.60
C SER A 200 10.90 7.80 12.55
N ALA A 201 10.03 8.81 12.53
CA ALA A 201 9.35 9.26 11.32
C ALA A 201 9.53 10.78 11.25
N GLY A 202 10.49 11.21 10.42
CA GLY A 202 10.79 12.63 10.19
C GLY A 202 12.08 13.14 10.81
N GLU A 203 13.23 12.50 10.54
CA GLU A 203 14.48 13.26 10.59
C GLU A 203 14.63 14.10 9.32
N LYS A 204 14.89 15.39 9.56
CA LYS A 204 14.98 16.48 8.60
C LYS A 204 16.19 16.30 7.67
N LEU A 205 15.95 16.23 6.36
CA LEU A 205 16.94 16.64 5.36
C LEU A 205 16.91 18.17 5.25
N SER A 206 17.51 18.86 6.22
CA SER A 206 17.86 20.27 6.10
C SER A 206 19.24 20.48 6.70
N GLY A 207 20.28 20.28 5.88
CA GLY A 207 21.66 20.39 6.34
C GLY A 207 22.68 20.02 5.27
N ILE A 208 22.63 20.67 4.10
CA ILE A 208 23.84 20.91 3.32
C ILE A 208 24.04 22.42 3.34
N GLU A 209 24.71 22.88 4.39
CA GLU A 209 25.38 24.17 4.34
C GLU A 209 26.49 24.08 3.29
N SER A 210 26.56 25.10 2.44
CA SER A 210 27.59 25.26 1.42
C SER A 210 28.96 25.39 2.08
N GLU A 211 29.69 24.29 2.18
CA GLU A 211 31.12 24.36 2.51
C GLU A 211 31.90 24.87 1.30
N HIS A 212 32.77 25.83 1.62
CA HIS A 212 33.63 26.58 0.74
C HIS A 212 34.47 25.68 -0.19
N LEU A 213 34.47 26.01 -1.48
CA LEU A 213 35.57 25.66 -2.38
C LEU A 213 36.86 26.34 -1.90
N PRO A 214 37.96 25.61 -1.64
CA PRO A 214 39.28 26.23 -1.60
C PRO A 214 39.79 26.44 -3.03
N GLU A 215 40.29 27.65 -3.25
CA GLU A 215 40.90 28.14 -4.47
C GLU A 215 42.11 27.31 -4.91
N SER A 216 42.35 27.37 -6.22
CA SER A 216 43.48 26.86 -6.99
C SER A 216 44.84 26.89 -6.26
N GLY A 217 45.48 25.73 -6.14
CA GLY A 217 46.89 25.58 -5.81
C GLY A 217 47.52 24.48 -6.66
N ASP A 218 48.55 24.84 -7.41
CA ASP A 218 49.35 24.02 -8.33
C ASP A 218 49.64 22.60 -7.82
N MET A 219 49.35 21.60 -8.67
CA MET A 219 49.86 20.24 -8.49
C MET A 219 50.71 19.84 -9.70
N HIS A 220 52.01 19.80 -9.45
CA HIS A 220 53.07 19.27 -10.32
C HIS A 220 52.79 17.82 -10.74
N LEU A 221 52.95 17.51 -12.03
CA LEU A 221 53.00 16.14 -12.57
C LEU A 221 54.45 15.65 -12.65
N PRO A 222 54.75 14.41 -12.24
CA PRO A 222 55.75 13.55 -12.87
C PRO A 222 55.02 12.43 -13.64
N GLY A 223 55.23 12.20 -14.95
CA GLY A 223 56.44 11.59 -15.55
C GLY A 223 56.39 10.06 -15.37
N THR A 224 55.67 9.31 -16.23
CA THR A 224 56.13 8.51 -17.41
C THR A 224 56.88 7.21 -17.10
N GLU A 225 56.57 6.17 -17.92
CA GLU A 225 57.26 4.86 -18.13
C GLU A 225 56.90 3.72 -17.14
N ASP A 226 56.67 2.45 -17.51
CA ASP A 226 56.71 1.74 -18.79
C ASP A 226 56.06 0.33 -18.71
N GLU A 227 55.59 -0.13 -19.87
CA GLU A 227 55.59 -1.49 -20.47
C GLU A 227 55.03 -2.77 -19.80
N HIS A 228 54.06 -3.36 -20.52
CA HIS A 228 53.93 -4.77 -20.98
C HIS A 228 54.35 -5.95 -20.08
N ARG A 229 53.37 -6.85 -19.82
CA ARG A 229 53.58 -8.30 -20.05
C ARG A 229 52.29 -9.10 -20.26
N LEU A 230 52.41 -10.06 -21.17
CA LEU A 230 51.43 -10.98 -21.75
C LEU A 230 51.07 -12.19 -20.86
N GLY A 231 49.92 -12.81 -21.20
CA GLY A 231 49.65 -14.25 -21.10
C GLY A 231 48.64 -14.63 -20.01
N THR A 232 47.74 -15.60 -20.16
CA THR A 232 47.38 -16.51 -21.27
C THR A 232 46.00 -17.08 -20.97
N GLU A 233 45.33 -17.52 -22.03
CA GLU A 233 44.23 -18.49 -22.13
C GLU A 233 44.17 -19.55 -21.01
N ASP A 234 42.96 -19.88 -20.57
CA ASP A 234 42.58 -21.28 -20.37
C ASP A 234 41.08 -21.48 -20.62
N GLU A 235 40.83 -22.36 -21.59
CA GLU A 235 39.55 -22.93 -22.01
C GLU A 235 39.09 -23.96 -20.98
N TYR A 236 37.78 -24.02 -20.72
CA TYR A 236 37.14 -25.26 -20.28
C TYR A 236 35.79 -25.42 -21.00
N GLN A 237 35.82 -26.20 -22.08
CA GLN A 237 34.66 -26.87 -22.65
C GLN A 237 34.58 -28.30 -22.09
N SER A 238 33.40 -28.68 -21.61
CA SER A 238 32.80 -30.03 -21.69
C SER A 238 31.44 -29.93 -21.00
N GLY A 239 30.28 -30.32 -21.52
CA GLY A 239 29.96 -31.17 -22.67
C GLY A 239 28.76 -32.03 -22.25
N ALA A 240 27.79 -32.18 -23.16
CA ALA A 240 26.78 -33.25 -23.23
C ALA A 240 25.77 -33.37 -22.04
N GLU A 241 24.50 -33.75 -22.19
CA GLU A 241 23.76 -34.36 -23.29
C GLU A 241 22.25 -34.35 -22.98
N ASN A 242 21.48 -34.53 -24.04
CA ASN A 242 20.03 -34.66 -24.16
C ASN A 242 19.33 -35.62 -23.18
N ASN A 243 18.07 -35.29 -22.85
CA ASN A 243 16.94 -36.25 -22.93
C ASN A 243 15.60 -35.48 -22.93
N HIS A 244 14.94 -35.38 -24.10
CA HIS A 244 13.83 -36.25 -24.51
C HIS A 244 12.54 -36.07 -23.68
N LEU A 245 11.64 -35.23 -24.21
CA LEU A 245 10.19 -35.42 -24.11
C LEU A 245 9.79 -36.69 -24.88
N PRO A 246 8.65 -37.28 -24.52
CA PRO A 246 7.65 -37.46 -25.56
C PRO A 246 6.27 -36.93 -25.17
N ASP A 247 5.61 -36.56 -26.24
CA ASP A 247 4.27 -36.04 -26.46
C ASP A 247 3.19 -37.15 -26.41
N ALA A 248 1.94 -36.68 -26.48
CA ALA A 248 0.72 -37.34 -26.99
C ALA A 248 -0.31 -37.86 -25.96
N GLY A 249 -1.53 -37.35 -26.12
CA GLY A 249 -2.74 -37.91 -25.49
C GLY A 249 -4.01 -37.09 -25.72
N ASP A 250 -4.33 -36.83 -27.00
CA ASP A 250 -5.57 -36.21 -27.50
C ASP A 250 -6.80 -37.15 -27.41
N GLY A 251 -8.01 -36.58 -27.43
CA GLY A 251 -9.30 -37.27 -27.63
C GLY A 251 -10.22 -37.35 -26.38
N ASN A 252 -11.55 -37.21 -26.47
CA ASN A 252 -12.43 -37.00 -27.60
C ASN A 252 -13.83 -36.52 -27.14
N GLU A 253 -14.46 -35.75 -28.04
CA GLU A 253 -15.88 -35.54 -28.38
C GLU A 253 -17.07 -36.11 -27.55
N GLN A 254 -18.02 -35.20 -27.32
CA GLN A 254 -19.46 -35.18 -27.71
C GLN A 254 -20.47 -36.28 -27.30
N ASN A 255 -21.72 -35.78 -27.21
CA ASN A 255 -23.06 -36.42 -27.30
C ASN A 255 -23.65 -37.03 -26.04
N MET A 256 -24.97 -37.07 -25.84
CA MET A 256 -26.20 -36.45 -26.38
C MET A 256 -27.32 -36.95 -25.44
N GLU A 257 -28.41 -36.17 -25.32
CA GLU A 257 -29.79 -36.63 -25.07
C GLU A 257 -30.08 -37.40 -23.76
N SER A 258 -31.24 -37.40 -23.11
CA SER A 258 -32.62 -36.98 -23.35
C SER A 258 -33.36 -37.15 -22.01
N GLY A 259 -34.50 -36.50 -21.79
CA GLY A 259 -35.32 -36.80 -20.61
C GLY A 259 -36.43 -35.79 -20.34
N GLU A 260 -37.53 -35.93 -21.06
CA GLU A 260 -38.76 -35.15 -21.03
C GLU A 260 -39.57 -35.26 -19.72
N GLY A 261 -40.55 -34.35 -19.59
CA GLY A 261 -41.76 -34.49 -18.76
C GLY A 261 -41.86 -33.37 -17.73
N GLY A 262 -42.71 -32.35 -17.86
CA GLY A 262 -44.13 -32.36 -18.21
C GLY A 262 -44.79 -31.40 -17.21
N GLU A 263 -45.12 -30.18 -17.66
CA GLU A 263 -46.50 -29.67 -17.79
C GLU A 263 -47.16 -29.15 -16.50
N LYS A 264 -47.47 -27.83 -16.54
CA LYS A 264 -48.75 -27.17 -16.22
C LYS A 264 -49.25 -27.26 -14.76
N GLN A 265 -49.70 -26.21 -14.08
CA GLN A 265 -50.53 -25.08 -14.53
C GLN A 265 -50.61 -24.02 -13.39
N ASP A 266 -50.45 -22.75 -13.75
CA ASP A 266 -50.94 -21.54 -13.06
C ASP A 266 -52.50 -21.50 -13.02
N PRO A 267 -53.17 -20.46 -12.49
CA PRO A 267 -53.03 -19.82 -11.18
C PRO A 267 -54.42 -19.57 -10.53
N SER A 268 -54.46 -19.20 -9.24
CA SER A 268 -55.47 -18.32 -8.63
C SER A 268 -54.97 -17.83 -7.28
#